data_AF-A0A2B4SZA3-F1
#
_entry.id   AF-A0A2B4SZA3-F1
#
_cell.length_a   1.000
_cell.length_b   1.000
_cell.length_c   1.000
_cell.angle_alpha   90.00
_cell.angle_beta   90.00
_cell.angle_gamma   90.00
#
_symmetry.space_group_name_H-M   'P 1'
#
loop_
_entity.id
_entity.type
_entity.pdbx_description
1 polymer ?
#
loop_
_entity_poly.entity_id
_entity_poly.type
_entity_poly.pdbx_seq_one_letter_code
_entity_poly.pdbx_strand_id
1 'polypeptide(L)'
;MSTGSVYQLALCLMISVKVHAAGAAPELDMDTGFVNETKEMNHGDHFGYVTTLKHADTSNADAKGIHVTWMLAPYIKYRHLVDISLGIDPPQVTQKDDSVTLKIGTLSWGMAATISFKVQFDPEMILKPKYYDIVTPVQLLYYDDYKEDNGVVTKKNLHSLLNKVSFDVELPGCSQPLGMKSGKINDYQITASSSYDESQPSRARETEDAWCTDKEDKDQYIQVDFLLKTRVTRMGTMRRKTKDHWVSEYFLQYSNDDITWHDYLENGQVKGCDIPGSPANCISPLGLESGEITDAALTHSLPSNSDTKPEYIRLHNNVKNFPYGWYPSSPDDYLQIDFGSLRRVTRMSTMGGTYSFFYVKLYELKYSLDGMTWVDYREKLNGPKSNKEAVYAVLAKLAEPFVARYLRIFHDAKGGAMRAEVYGCFAEELPPYDGVSMYARRSFLLDPVTDRFYVCMYTSELIESSCFSTTDGVEWIAVQPFIISVTASNPSLKEIYGLDRRMNFHRSRDSGESWRQITDGYFNKTLTETQLIKAKALPENLVSEIPTGELTAVANSTGTTWGVSGHGIHVMTAGSKAWSLVGTWKCCGQ
;
A
#
# COMPACT_ATOMS: atom_id res chain seq x y z
N MET A 1 -45.96 -46.61 -36.25
CA MET A 1 -44.67 -45.96 -35.91
C MET A 1 -44.85 -45.24 -34.59
N SER A 2 -43.93 -45.51 -33.65
CA SER A 2 -43.60 -44.86 -32.36
C SER A 2 -44.37 -43.57 -31.97
N THR A 3 -44.66 -43.22 -30.72
CA THR A 3 -44.55 -43.71 -29.32
C THR A 3 -45.21 -42.60 -28.49
N GLY A 4 -45.86 -42.89 -27.36
CA GLY A 4 -46.27 -41.82 -26.44
C GLY A 4 -47.09 -42.30 -25.25
N SER A 5 -46.40 -42.59 -24.15
CA SER A 5 -46.97 -43.02 -22.87
C SER A 5 -47.78 -41.89 -22.21
N VAL A 6 -48.99 -42.19 -21.74
CA VAL A 6 -49.81 -41.29 -20.89
C VAL A 6 -50.14 -42.03 -19.61
N TYR A 7 -49.56 -41.61 -18.49
CA TYR A 7 -49.95 -42.05 -17.14
C TYR A 7 -50.91 -41.03 -16.51
N GLN A 8 -52.16 -41.47 -16.39
CA GLN A 8 -53.17 -41.30 -15.33
C GLN A 8 -52.83 -40.48 -14.07
N LEU A 9 -53.77 -39.62 -13.63
CA LEU A 9 -54.29 -39.61 -12.25
C LEU A 9 -55.57 -38.77 -12.12
N ALA A 10 -56.63 -39.42 -11.64
CA ALA A 10 -57.87 -38.82 -11.19
C ALA A 10 -57.73 -38.36 -9.74
N LEU A 11 -58.49 -37.36 -9.29
CA LEU A 11 -59.14 -37.43 -7.99
C LEU A 11 -60.37 -36.52 -7.93
N CYS A 12 -61.49 -37.13 -7.51
CA CYS A 12 -62.77 -36.51 -7.26
C CYS A 12 -62.78 -35.91 -5.84
N LEU A 13 -63.60 -34.88 -5.65
CA LEU A 13 -63.77 -34.06 -4.45
C LEU A 13 -63.94 -34.84 -3.13
N MET A 14 -63.34 -34.31 -2.05
CA MET A 14 -63.92 -34.34 -0.71
C MET A 14 -63.79 -32.96 -0.06
N ILE A 15 -64.94 -32.37 0.28
CA ILE A 15 -65.06 -31.20 1.14
C ILE A 15 -64.65 -31.64 2.55
N SER A 16 -63.59 -31.03 3.09
CA SER A 16 -63.30 -31.09 4.52
C SER A 16 -63.41 -29.69 5.09
N VAL A 17 -64.52 -29.43 5.78
CA VAL A 17 -64.68 -28.28 6.64
C VAL A 17 -63.69 -28.42 7.79
N LYS A 18 -62.68 -27.54 7.84
CA LYS A 18 -61.90 -27.27 9.05
C LYS A 18 -62.32 -25.89 9.54
N VAL A 19 -63.39 -25.84 10.34
CA VAL A 19 -63.61 -24.70 11.24
C VAL A 19 -62.58 -24.85 12.35
N HIS A 20 -61.49 -24.10 12.26
CA HIS A 20 -60.90 -23.50 13.45
C HIS A 20 -61.37 -22.05 13.44
N ALA A 21 -62.35 -21.73 14.28
CA ALA A 21 -62.51 -20.35 14.72
C ALA A 21 -61.29 -20.03 15.59
N ALA A 22 -60.28 -19.37 15.02
CA ALA A 22 -59.11 -18.91 15.76
C ALA A 22 -58.44 -17.74 15.02
N GLY A 23 -59.05 -16.54 15.14
CA GLY A 23 -58.46 -15.25 14.78
C GLY A 23 -58.35 -14.97 13.29
N ALA A 24 -58.86 -13.82 12.85
CA ALA A 24 -58.35 -13.21 11.63
C ALA A 24 -56.89 -12.82 11.94
N ALA A 25 -55.91 -13.43 11.27
CA ALA A 25 -54.50 -13.23 11.58
C ALA A 25 -53.79 -12.57 10.39
N PRO A 26 -53.29 -11.33 10.55
CA PRO A 26 -52.51 -10.69 9.51
C PRO A 26 -51.11 -11.30 9.41
N GLU A 27 -50.67 -11.63 8.21
CA GLU A 27 -49.29 -11.97 7.88
C GLU A 27 -48.80 -11.11 6.72
N LEU A 28 -47.62 -10.50 6.87
CA LEU A 28 -47.05 -9.53 5.92
C LEU A 28 -45.67 -9.94 5.43
N ASP A 29 -45.45 -9.82 4.12
CA ASP A 29 -44.14 -9.86 3.49
C ASP A 29 -43.60 -8.42 3.30
N MET A 30 -42.29 -8.28 3.45
CA MET A 30 -41.58 -7.01 3.21
C MET A 30 -40.47 -7.18 2.19
N ASP A 31 -40.55 -6.40 1.11
CA ASP A 31 -39.46 -6.18 0.18
C ASP A 31 -38.88 -4.79 0.35
N THR A 32 -37.56 -4.65 0.24
CA THR A 32 -36.84 -3.39 0.49
C THR A 32 -35.77 -3.17 -0.55
N GLY A 33 -35.59 -1.93 -0.98
CA GLY A 33 -34.61 -1.58 -2.00
C GLY A 33 -34.08 -0.17 -1.90
N PHE A 34 -33.16 0.12 -2.82
CA PHE A 34 -32.51 1.40 -3.03
C PHE A 34 -32.73 1.84 -4.47
N VAL A 35 -33.03 3.13 -4.64
CA VAL A 35 -33.32 3.75 -5.93
C VAL A 35 -32.31 4.88 -6.16
N ASN A 36 -31.34 4.64 -7.03
CA ASN A 36 -30.42 5.65 -7.55
C ASN A 36 -30.12 5.39 -9.03
N GLU A 37 -29.94 6.46 -9.79
CA GLU A 37 -29.67 6.39 -11.23
C GLU A 37 -28.21 6.05 -11.54
N THR A 38 -27.30 6.24 -10.57
CA THR A 38 -25.85 6.07 -10.72
C THR A 38 -25.25 5.16 -9.63
N LYS A 39 -24.09 4.57 -9.91
CA LYS A 39 -23.26 3.85 -8.91
C LYS A 39 -22.18 4.74 -8.25
N GLU A 40 -22.12 6.00 -8.68
CA GLU A 40 -21.24 7.04 -8.16
C GLU A 40 -22.10 8.08 -7.43
N MET A 41 -21.63 8.56 -6.28
CA MET A 41 -22.30 9.61 -5.51
C MET A 41 -21.30 10.59 -4.94
N ASN A 42 -21.63 11.87 -4.98
CA ASN A 42 -20.88 12.95 -4.35
C ASN A 42 -21.40 13.21 -2.93
N HIS A 43 -20.60 13.93 -2.14
CA HIS A 43 -21.06 14.50 -0.87
C HIS A 43 -22.31 15.34 -1.09
N GLY A 44 -23.36 15.05 -0.33
CA GLY A 44 -24.62 15.73 -0.40
C GLY A 44 -25.59 15.24 -1.49
N ASP A 45 -25.23 14.23 -2.27
CA ASP A 45 -26.15 13.64 -3.26
C ASP A 45 -27.36 13.01 -2.57
N HIS A 46 -28.49 12.97 -3.28
CA HIS A 46 -29.74 12.45 -2.74
C HIS A 46 -30.24 11.25 -3.51
N PHE A 47 -30.81 10.29 -2.80
CA PHE A 47 -31.31 9.03 -3.36
C PHE A 47 -32.51 8.50 -2.57
N GLY A 48 -33.16 7.46 -3.09
CA GLY A 48 -34.37 6.89 -2.51
C GLY A 48 -34.15 5.55 -1.80
N TYR A 49 -34.78 5.37 -0.65
CA TYR A 49 -35.09 4.04 -0.13
C TYR A 49 -36.56 3.72 -0.35
N VAL A 50 -36.86 2.44 -0.57
CA VAL A 50 -38.21 1.95 -0.83
C VAL A 50 -38.50 0.71 -0.01
N THR A 51 -39.68 0.65 0.60
CA THR A 51 -40.26 -0.55 1.21
C THR A 51 -41.57 -0.87 0.51
N THR A 52 -41.76 -2.12 0.11
CA THR A 52 -43.04 -2.65 -0.33
C THR A 52 -43.53 -3.68 0.66
N LEU A 53 -44.74 -3.45 1.20
CA LEU A 53 -45.45 -4.37 2.09
C LEU A 53 -46.62 -4.99 1.34
N LYS A 54 -46.80 -6.29 1.49
CA LYS A 54 -47.96 -7.02 0.95
C LYS A 54 -48.39 -8.09 1.93
N HIS A 55 -49.65 -8.50 1.85
CA HIS A 55 -50.13 -9.67 2.59
C HIS A 55 -49.52 -10.96 2.01
N ALA A 56 -49.06 -11.85 2.89
CA ALA A 56 -48.64 -13.20 2.49
C ALA A 56 -49.86 -14.01 2.02
N ASP A 57 -49.64 -15.07 1.24
CA ASP A 57 -50.73 -15.91 0.70
C ASP A 57 -51.58 -16.60 1.80
N THR A 58 -51.01 -16.75 2.99
CA THR A 58 -51.60 -17.31 4.21
C THR A 58 -52.41 -16.30 5.02
N SER A 59 -52.29 -15.02 4.71
CA SER A 59 -52.92 -13.89 5.41
C SER A 59 -54.40 -13.76 5.07
N ASN A 60 -55.26 -13.50 6.07
CA ASN A 60 -56.71 -13.41 5.88
C ASN A 60 -57.38 -12.24 6.65
N ALA A 61 -56.58 -11.26 7.08
CA ALA A 61 -57.03 -10.15 7.91
C ALA A 61 -56.27 -8.85 7.59
N ASP A 62 -56.85 -7.70 7.94
CA ASP A 62 -56.18 -6.41 7.90
C ASP A 62 -55.01 -6.37 8.88
N ALA A 63 -53.87 -5.82 8.46
CA ALA A 63 -52.71 -5.65 9.32
C ALA A 63 -52.75 -4.26 9.97
N LYS A 64 -52.54 -4.19 11.30
CA LYS A 64 -52.64 -2.95 12.08
C LYS A 64 -51.44 -2.75 12.99
N GLY A 65 -51.13 -1.49 13.31
CA GLY A 65 -50.01 -1.14 14.20
C GLY A 65 -48.65 -1.46 13.60
N ILE A 66 -48.52 -1.30 12.28
CA ILE A 66 -47.33 -1.68 11.50
C ILE A 66 -46.25 -0.61 11.68
N HIS A 67 -45.03 -1.04 12.01
CA HIS A 67 -43.85 -0.19 12.14
C HIS A 67 -42.75 -0.72 11.22
N VAL A 68 -42.28 0.11 10.30
CA VAL A 68 -41.10 -0.18 9.47
C VAL A 68 -39.98 0.74 9.91
N THR A 69 -38.94 0.17 10.51
CA THR A 69 -37.79 0.91 11.04
C THR A 69 -36.57 0.69 10.16
N TRP A 70 -36.11 1.76 9.51
CA TRP A 70 -34.84 1.80 8.79
C TRP A 70 -33.73 2.28 9.72
N MET A 71 -32.66 1.50 9.84
CA MET A 71 -31.46 1.88 10.61
C MET A 71 -30.40 2.43 9.65
N LEU A 72 -30.44 3.73 9.40
CA LEU A 72 -29.59 4.40 8.43
C LEU A 72 -28.12 4.28 8.85
N ALA A 73 -27.23 4.09 7.86
CA ALA A 73 -25.80 4.19 8.11
C ALA A 73 -25.45 5.60 8.63
N PRO A 74 -24.38 5.78 9.44
CA PRO A 74 -24.06 7.05 10.10
C PRO A 74 -23.94 8.27 9.18
N TYR A 75 -23.58 8.04 7.91
CA TYR A 75 -23.40 9.03 6.86
C TYR A 75 -24.61 9.17 5.93
N ILE A 76 -25.77 8.60 6.27
CA ILE A 76 -27.01 8.76 5.50
C ILE A 76 -28.02 9.49 6.37
N LYS A 77 -28.53 10.63 5.88
CA LYS A 77 -29.51 11.44 6.61
C LYS A 77 -30.85 11.46 5.91
N TYR A 78 -31.91 11.15 6.67
CA TYR A 78 -33.30 11.25 6.22
C TYR A 78 -33.64 12.67 5.77
N ARG A 79 -34.44 12.79 4.72
CA ARG A 79 -34.98 14.07 4.24
C ARG A 79 -36.50 14.13 4.34
N HIS A 80 -37.23 13.48 3.45
CA HIS A 80 -38.70 13.50 3.41
C HIS A 80 -39.25 12.31 2.60
N LEU A 81 -40.53 11.98 2.80
CA LEU A 81 -41.26 10.99 1.99
C LEU A 81 -41.41 11.49 0.55
N VAL A 82 -41.26 10.58 -0.42
CA VAL A 82 -41.30 10.90 -1.85
C VAL A 82 -42.57 10.39 -2.49
N ASP A 83 -42.86 9.10 -2.33
CA ASP A 83 -44.02 8.46 -2.95
C ASP A 83 -44.65 7.42 -2.02
N ILE A 84 -45.97 7.34 -2.05
CA ILE A 84 -46.79 6.42 -1.24
C ILE A 84 -47.90 5.89 -2.15
N SER A 85 -47.97 4.58 -2.35
CA SER A 85 -49.00 3.97 -3.19
C SER A 85 -50.40 4.07 -2.55
N LEU A 86 -51.43 4.13 -3.41
CA LEU A 86 -52.85 4.22 -3.02
C LEU A 86 -53.30 3.02 -2.17
N GLY A 87 -53.94 3.29 -1.02
CA GLY A 87 -54.54 2.25 -0.16
C GLY A 87 -54.15 2.32 1.32
N ILE A 88 -53.26 3.24 1.71
CA ILE A 88 -52.92 3.54 3.10
C ILE A 88 -52.95 5.05 3.34
N ASP A 89 -53.25 5.47 4.57
CA ASP A 89 -53.01 6.84 5.00
C ASP A 89 -51.50 7.13 5.03
N PRO A 90 -51.06 8.38 4.79
CA PRO A 90 -49.66 8.75 4.89
C PRO A 90 -49.07 8.30 6.23
N PRO A 91 -47.96 7.53 6.22
CA PRO A 91 -47.40 6.99 7.45
C PRO A 91 -46.89 8.12 8.34
N GLN A 92 -47.07 7.96 9.65
CA GLN A 92 -46.48 8.86 10.62
C GLN A 92 -44.98 8.54 10.72
N VAL A 93 -44.13 9.49 10.34
CA VAL A 93 -42.68 9.32 10.37
C VAL A 93 -42.14 9.78 11.72
N THR A 94 -41.43 8.90 12.41
CA THR A 94 -40.67 9.24 13.61
C THR A 94 -39.20 9.01 13.34
N GLN A 95 -38.39 10.06 13.42
CA GLN A 95 -36.93 9.95 13.35
C GLN A 95 -36.35 10.00 14.76
N LYS A 96 -35.48 9.05 15.08
CA LYS A 96 -34.73 9.01 16.34
C LYS A 96 -33.30 8.58 16.04
N ASP A 97 -32.33 9.44 16.36
CA ASP A 97 -30.92 9.23 16.04
C ASP A 97 -30.76 8.91 14.54
N ASP A 98 -30.07 7.82 14.19
CA ASP A 98 -29.89 7.34 12.82
C ASP A 98 -30.99 6.35 12.38
N SER A 99 -32.13 6.29 13.08
CA SER A 99 -33.27 5.45 12.72
C SER A 99 -34.48 6.24 12.25
N VAL A 100 -35.17 5.74 11.23
CA VAL A 100 -36.42 6.28 10.70
C VAL A 100 -37.50 5.22 10.81
N THR A 101 -38.52 5.48 11.62
CA THR A 101 -39.67 4.59 11.80
C THR A 101 -40.89 5.13 11.05
N LEU A 102 -41.40 4.36 10.10
CA LEU A 102 -42.65 4.61 9.39
C LEU A 102 -43.77 3.86 10.12
N LYS A 103 -44.71 4.59 10.71
CA LYS A 103 -45.87 4.01 11.39
C LYS A 103 -47.07 4.04 10.47
N ILE A 104 -47.59 2.86 10.15
CA ILE A 104 -48.75 2.67 9.27
C ILE A 104 -49.91 2.18 10.15
N GLY A 105 -51.03 2.89 10.08
CA GLY A 105 -52.20 2.61 10.91
C GLY A 105 -52.85 1.26 10.58
N THR A 106 -53.32 1.10 9.34
CA THR A 106 -53.94 -0.13 8.83
C THR A 106 -53.53 -0.35 7.37
N LEU A 107 -53.19 -1.59 7.03
CA LEU A 107 -53.12 -2.07 5.64
C LEU A 107 -54.25 -3.08 5.44
N SER A 108 -55.18 -2.76 4.54
CA SER A 108 -56.33 -3.62 4.27
C SER A 108 -55.94 -4.91 3.57
N TRP A 109 -56.57 -6.01 3.94
CA TRP A 109 -56.32 -7.31 3.33
C TRP A 109 -56.51 -7.28 1.81
N GLY A 110 -55.57 -7.89 1.09
CA GLY A 110 -55.52 -7.90 -0.38
C GLY A 110 -54.90 -6.66 -1.01
N MET A 111 -54.53 -5.64 -0.23
CA MET A 111 -53.81 -4.46 -0.71
C MET A 111 -52.29 -4.62 -0.52
N ALA A 112 -51.52 -3.82 -1.25
CA ALA A 112 -50.09 -3.65 -1.07
C ALA A 112 -49.76 -2.16 -0.88
N ALA A 113 -48.72 -1.88 -0.12
CA ALA A 113 -48.23 -0.53 0.13
C ALA A 113 -46.77 -0.42 -0.25
N THR A 114 -46.44 0.48 -1.17
CA THR A 114 -45.08 0.89 -1.49
C THR A 114 -44.85 2.28 -0.92
N ILE A 115 -43.84 2.42 -0.08
CA ILE A 115 -43.46 3.68 0.56
C ILE A 115 -42.01 3.96 0.18
N SER A 116 -41.75 5.15 -0.35
CA SER A 116 -40.40 5.61 -0.63
C SER A 116 -40.10 6.93 0.08
N PHE A 117 -38.85 7.07 0.53
CA PHE A 117 -38.36 8.31 1.11
C PHE A 117 -36.97 8.65 0.61
N LYS A 118 -36.69 9.95 0.57
CA LYS A 118 -35.41 10.51 0.13
C LYS A 118 -34.46 10.59 1.31
N VAL A 119 -33.22 10.24 1.06
CA VAL A 119 -32.09 10.41 1.98
C VAL A 119 -30.98 11.18 1.27
N GLN A 120 -30.05 11.71 2.06
CA GLN A 120 -28.87 12.42 1.58
C GLN A 120 -27.59 11.70 2.03
N PHE A 121 -26.67 11.51 1.08
CA PHE A 121 -25.37 10.89 1.29
C PHE A 121 -24.36 11.88 1.86
N ASP A 122 -23.70 11.49 2.95
CA ASP A 122 -22.61 12.18 3.64
C ASP A 122 -22.67 13.73 3.60
N PRO A 123 -23.74 14.34 4.14
CA PRO A 123 -23.93 15.79 4.06
C PRO A 123 -22.91 16.59 4.88
N GLU A 124 -22.23 15.94 5.82
CA GLU A 124 -21.24 16.54 6.71
C GLU A 124 -19.79 16.33 6.22
N MET A 125 -19.60 15.71 5.04
CA MET A 125 -18.29 15.44 4.45
C MET A 125 -17.36 14.64 5.38
N ILE A 126 -17.90 13.64 6.06
CA ILE A 126 -17.17 12.77 7.00
C ILE A 126 -16.38 11.69 6.25
N LEU A 127 -16.87 11.26 5.09
CA LEU A 127 -16.26 10.22 4.27
C LEU A 127 -15.12 10.77 3.40
N LYS A 128 -14.16 9.92 3.05
CA LYS A 128 -13.04 10.25 2.15
C LYS A 128 -13.30 9.61 0.78
N PRO A 129 -12.79 10.16 -0.33
CA PRO A 129 -12.98 9.55 -1.65
C PRO A 129 -12.45 8.10 -1.70
N LYS A 130 -13.32 7.13 -1.97
CA LYS A 130 -13.06 5.69 -2.20
C LYS A 130 -14.38 4.93 -2.45
N TYR A 131 -14.29 3.62 -2.62
CA TYR A 131 -15.44 2.70 -2.62
C TYR A 131 -15.95 2.42 -1.20
N TYR A 132 -17.28 2.39 -1.06
CA TYR A 132 -18.01 2.08 0.16
C TYR A 132 -19.08 1.02 -0.11
N ASP A 133 -19.08 -0.05 0.68
CA ASP A 133 -20.21 -0.97 0.79
C ASP A 133 -21.10 -0.48 1.93
N ILE A 134 -22.34 -0.12 1.60
CA ILE A 134 -23.30 0.46 2.53
C ILE A 134 -24.38 -0.58 2.80
N VAL A 135 -24.51 -0.96 4.07
CA VAL A 135 -25.54 -1.89 4.53
C VAL A 135 -26.48 -1.18 5.49
N THR A 136 -27.77 -1.15 5.14
CA THR A 136 -28.84 -0.53 5.93
C THR A 136 -29.86 -1.62 6.31
N PRO A 137 -29.91 -2.05 7.58
CA PRO A 137 -30.91 -3.01 8.02
C PRO A 137 -32.29 -2.36 8.18
N VAL A 138 -33.34 -3.14 7.91
CA VAL A 138 -34.75 -2.70 7.96
C VAL A 138 -35.55 -3.70 8.78
N GLN A 139 -36.26 -3.23 9.80
CA GLN A 139 -37.09 -4.06 10.66
C GLN A 139 -38.57 -3.74 10.45
N LEU A 140 -39.37 -4.76 10.16
CA LEU A 140 -40.83 -4.70 10.18
C LEU A 140 -41.33 -5.30 11.49
N LEU A 141 -42.19 -4.55 12.19
CA LEU A 141 -42.91 -5.00 13.37
C LEU A 141 -44.42 -4.80 13.19
N TYR A 142 -45.22 -5.81 13.49
CA TYR A 142 -46.69 -5.70 13.55
C TYR A 142 -47.26 -6.74 14.52
N TYR A 143 -48.56 -6.69 14.79
CA TYR A 143 -49.21 -7.54 15.80
C TYR A 143 -50.41 -8.28 15.22
N ASP A 144 -50.68 -9.48 15.72
CA ASP A 144 -51.87 -10.27 15.34
C ASP A 144 -53.16 -9.53 15.69
N ASP A 145 -53.24 -9.07 16.95
CA ASP A 145 -54.35 -8.28 17.47
C ASP A 145 -53.83 -6.90 17.87
N TYR A 146 -54.28 -5.86 17.16
CA TYR A 146 -54.05 -4.46 17.50
C TYR A 146 -55.40 -3.75 17.61
N LYS A 147 -55.74 -3.28 18.81
CA LYS A 147 -56.90 -2.41 19.05
C LYS A 147 -56.49 -1.18 19.82
N GLU A 148 -56.99 -0.03 19.38
CA GLU A 148 -56.77 1.27 20.01
C GLU A 148 -58.14 1.90 20.29
N ASP A 149 -58.56 1.85 21.55
CA ASP A 149 -59.83 2.43 22.02
C ASP A 149 -59.52 3.52 23.07
N ASN A 150 -59.90 4.76 22.79
CA ASN A 150 -59.67 5.92 23.68
C ASN A 150 -58.24 6.04 24.23
N GLY A 151 -57.23 5.74 23.39
CA GLY A 151 -55.80 5.80 23.76
C GLY A 151 -55.27 4.58 24.52
N VAL A 152 -56.10 3.58 24.81
CA VAL A 152 -55.67 2.29 25.36
C VAL A 152 -55.35 1.34 24.21
N VAL A 153 -54.07 1.03 24.04
CA VAL A 153 -53.60 0.11 23.00
C VAL A 153 -53.45 -1.30 23.58
N THR A 154 -54.22 -2.26 23.05
CA THR A 154 -54.04 -3.68 23.33
C THR A 154 -53.30 -4.34 22.16
N LYS A 155 -52.22 -5.06 22.48
CA LYS A 155 -51.36 -5.74 21.50
C LYS A 155 -51.15 -7.19 21.92
N LYS A 156 -51.34 -8.14 21.02
CA LYS A 156 -50.98 -9.54 21.25
C LYS A 156 -50.17 -10.07 20.08
N ASN A 157 -49.21 -10.93 20.39
CA ASN A 157 -48.31 -11.63 19.46
C ASN A 157 -47.59 -10.68 18.49
N LEU A 158 -46.36 -10.33 18.83
CA LEU A 158 -45.51 -9.49 17.99
C LEU A 158 -44.91 -10.35 16.86
N HIS A 159 -45.08 -9.90 15.63
CA HIS A 159 -44.31 -10.35 14.48
C HIS A 159 -43.15 -9.41 14.23
N SER A 160 -41.99 -9.98 13.92
CA SER A 160 -40.78 -9.23 13.57
C SER A 160 -40.10 -9.87 12.38
N LEU A 161 -39.91 -9.09 11.31
CA LEU A 161 -39.13 -9.49 10.15
C LEU A 161 -37.96 -8.52 9.98
N LEU A 162 -36.78 -9.06 9.68
CA LEU A 162 -35.58 -8.27 9.42
C LEU A 162 -35.15 -8.48 7.97
N ASN A 163 -34.93 -7.37 7.27
CA ASN A 163 -34.33 -7.37 5.94
C ASN A 163 -33.10 -6.44 5.94
N LYS A 164 -32.33 -6.45 4.85
CA LYS A 164 -31.21 -5.54 4.67
C LYS A 164 -31.17 -5.02 3.23
N VAL A 165 -30.83 -3.76 3.09
CA VAL A 165 -30.50 -3.15 1.80
C VAL A 165 -29.00 -2.92 1.78
N SER A 166 -28.34 -3.49 0.77
CA SER A 166 -26.90 -3.30 0.53
C SER A 166 -26.71 -2.67 -0.84
N PHE A 167 -25.85 -1.65 -0.93
CA PHE A 167 -25.42 -1.10 -2.20
C PHE A 167 -23.98 -0.58 -2.11
N ASP A 168 -23.25 -0.78 -3.20
CA ASP A 168 -21.91 -0.27 -3.36
C ASP A 168 -21.96 1.11 -4.01
N VAL A 169 -21.18 2.04 -3.47
CA VAL A 169 -21.03 3.39 -4.02
C VAL A 169 -19.58 3.79 -4.10
N GLU A 170 -19.19 4.38 -5.23
CA GLU A 170 -17.93 5.10 -5.35
C GLU A 170 -18.17 6.58 -5.00
N LEU A 171 -17.37 7.12 -4.08
CA LEU A 171 -17.34 8.55 -3.79
C LEU A 171 -16.21 9.19 -4.59
N PRO A 172 -16.48 9.82 -5.76
CA PRO A 172 -15.45 10.40 -6.60
C PRO A 172 -14.92 11.69 -5.98
N GLY A 173 -13.62 11.94 -6.14
CA GLY A 173 -13.04 13.26 -5.88
C GLY A 173 -13.47 14.28 -6.96
N CYS A 174 -13.19 15.57 -6.73
CA CYS A 174 -13.53 16.70 -7.63
C CYS A 174 -13.38 16.34 -9.13
N SER A 175 -14.48 16.28 -9.90
CA SER A 175 -14.50 15.69 -11.26
C SER A 175 -14.81 16.67 -12.41
N GLN A 176 -14.99 17.97 -12.12
CA GLN A 176 -15.30 18.97 -13.16
C GLN A 176 -14.11 19.25 -14.10
N PRO A 177 -14.34 19.46 -15.41
CA PRO A 177 -13.28 19.73 -16.37
C PRO A 177 -12.60 21.09 -16.10
N LEU A 178 -11.26 21.07 -15.96
CA LEU A 178 -10.47 22.25 -15.57
C LEU A 178 -10.32 23.31 -16.67
N GLY A 179 -10.60 22.98 -17.94
CA GLY A 179 -10.68 24.00 -18.99
C GLY A 179 -9.90 23.77 -20.28
N MET A 180 -9.29 22.60 -20.49
CA MET A 180 -8.53 22.31 -21.71
C MET A 180 -9.41 22.41 -22.98
N LYS A 181 -10.61 21.81 -22.96
CA LYS A 181 -11.56 21.85 -24.09
C LYS A 181 -12.25 23.20 -24.26
N SER A 182 -12.65 23.83 -23.15
CA SER A 182 -13.42 25.07 -23.17
C SER A 182 -12.58 26.33 -23.40
N GLY A 183 -11.25 26.22 -23.39
CA GLY A 183 -10.34 27.36 -23.50
C GLY A 183 -10.20 28.17 -22.21
N LYS A 184 -10.79 27.73 -21.08
CA LYS A 184 -10.58 28.37 -19.77
C LYS A 184 -9.13 28.28 -19.31
N ILE A 185 -8.41 27.23 -19.70
CA ILE A 185 -6.95 27.19 -19.66
C ILE A 185 -6.48 27.84 -20.95
N ASN A 186 -5.82 28.98 -20.87
CA ASN A 186 -5.34 29.75 -22.02
C ASN A 186 -4.12 29.08 -22.69
N ASP A 187 -3.81 29.44 -23.93
CA ASP A 187 -2.71 28.84 -24.68
C ASP A 187 -1.34 29.07 -24.04
N TYR A 188 -1.11 30.22 -23.42
CA TYR A 188 0.14 30.52 -22.73
C TYR A 188 0.39 29.65 -21.49
N GLN A 189 -0.65 28.96 -20.99
CA GLN A 189 -0.55 28.05 -19.86
C GLN A 189 -0.08 26.65 -20.28
N ILE A 190 0.10 26.40 -21.58
CA ILE A 190 0.45 25.09 -22.12
C ILE A 190 1.82 25.19 -22.79
N THR A 191 2.80 24.46 -22.27
CA THR A 191 4.18 24.44 -22.75
C THR A 191 4.64 23.00 -23.01
N ALA A 192 5.74 22.81 -23.74
CA ALA A 192 6.28 21.47 -23.99
C ALA A 192 7.81 21.50 -24.13
N SER A 193 8.42 20.32 -24.01
CA SER A 193 9.86 20.11 -24.23
C SER A 193 10.31 20.42 -25.66
N SER A 194 9.47 20.07 -26.63
CA SER A 194 9.67 20.34 -28.04
C SER A 194 8.33 20.31 -28.78
N SER A 195 8.28 20.88 -29.97
CA SER A 195 7.10 20.82 -30.83
C SER A 195 7.45 21.05 -32.28
N TYR A 196 6.79 20.31 -33.17
CA TYR A 196 6.79 20.62 -34.61
C TYR A 196 6.10 21.97 -34.87
N ASP A 197 6.57 22.72 -35.86
CA ASP A 197 6.08 24.08 -36.16
C ASP A 197 4.54 24.18 -36.29
N GLU A 198 3.92 23.19 -36.93
CA GLU A 198 2.46 23.15 -37.15
C GLU A 198 1.67 22.48 -36.00
N SER A 199 2.36 21.85 -35.04
CA SER A 199 1.78 21.02 -33.98
C SER A 199 2.20 21.50 -32.59
N GLN A 200 1.93 22.78 -32.35
CA GLN A 200 2.29 23.51 -31.13
C GLN A 200 1.58 22.96 -29.87
N PRO A 201 2.14 23.18 -28.67
CA PRO A 201 1.58 22.69 -27.40
C PRO A 201 0.14 23.16 -27.13
N SER A 202 -0.21 24.37 -27.57
CA SER A 202 -1.57 24.92 -27.48
C SER A 202 -2.64 24.06 -28.16
N ARG A 203 -2.24 23.17 -29.09
CA ARG A 203 -3.12 22.20 -29.76
C ARG A 203 -3.37 20.92 -28.97
N ALA A 204 -2.80 20.75 -27.77
CA ALA A 204 -3.07 19.63 -26.88
C ALA A 204 -4.46 19.73 -26.21
N ARG A 205 -5.50 19.84 -27.03
CA ARG A 205 -6.90 20.02 -26.67
C ARG A 205 -7.76 19.11 -27.53
N GLU A 206 -9.04 19.00 -27.21
CA GLU A 206 -10.00 18.23 -28.01
C GLU A 206 -10.35 18.92 -29.34
N THR A 207 -9.37 18.99 -30.25
CA THR A 207 -9.49 19.61 -31.58
C THR A 207 -9.31 18.60 -32.71
N GLU A 208 -9.19 19.06 -33.96
CA GLU A 208 -8.87 18.19 -35.11
C GLU A 208 -7.39 17.79 -35.15
N ASP A 209 -6.53 18.63 -34.58
CA ASP A 209 -5.08 18.45 -34.58
C ASP A 209 -4.55 18.29 -33.15
N ALA A 210 -3.27 17.96 -33.00
CA ALA A 210 -2.66 17.66 -31.69
C ALA A 210 -1.29 18.33 -31.54
N TRP A 211 -0.78 18.37 -30.32
CA TRP A 211 0.65 18.60 -30.09
C TRP A 211 1.46 17.37 -30.55
N CYS A 212 2.60 17.60 -31.19
CA CYS A 212 3.54 16.55 -31.60
C CYS A 212 4.96 17.01 -31.30
N THR A 213 5.78 16.11 -30.75
CA THR A 213 7.17 16.37 -30.42
C THR A 213 8.02 16.49 -31.69
N ASP A 214 9.08 17.28 -31.63
CA ASP A 214 10.08 17.36 -32.71
C ASP A 214 11.11 16.23 -32.60
N LYS A 215 11.28 15.67 -31.40
CA LYS A 215 12.22 14.58 -31.11
C LYS A 215 11.49 13.29 -30.77
N GLU A 216 12.03 12.17 -31.25
CA GLU A 216 11.56 10.81 -30.97
C GLU A 216 12.34 10.19 -29.80
N ASP A 217 12.32 10.86 -28.65
CA ASP A 217 12.91 10.34 -27.41
C ASP A 217 11.88 10.24 -26.29
N LYS A 218 12.23 9.54 -25.20
CA LYS A 218 11.31 9.24 -24.09
C LYS A 218 11.22 10.37 -23.06
N ASP A 219 11.99 11.44 -23.22
CA ASP A 219 12.07 12.56 -22.27
C ASP A 219 11.18 13.74 -22.70
N GLN A 220 10.34 13.54 -23.70
CA GLN A 220 9.42 14.56 -24.17
C GLN A 220 8.22 14.73 -23.22
N TYR A 221 7.89 15.98 -22.92
CA TYR A 221 6.79 16.31 -22.02
C TYR A 221 5.95 17.46 -22.55
N ILE A 222 4.69 17.46 -22.11
CA ILE A 222 3.79 18.61 -22.19
C ILE A 222 3.38 19.00 -20.78
N GLN A 223 3.41 20.30 -20.51
CA GLN A 223 3.17 20.90 -19.22
C GLN A 223 1.97 21.84 -19.29
N VAL A 224 1.15 21.83 -18.23
CA VAL A 224 -0.02 22.69 -18.09
C VAL A 224 0.06 23.42 -16.75
N ASP A 225 0.14 24.75 -16.79
CA ASP A 225 0.11 25.63 -15.62
C ASP A 225 -1.33 26.01 -15.27
N PHE A 226 -1.80 25.63 -14.08
CA PHE A 226 -3.15 25.96 -13.62
C PHE A 226 -3.28 27.36 -13.00
N LEU A 227 -2.19 28.13 -12.89
CA LEU A 227 -2.05 29.46 -12.26
C LEU A 227 -2.29 29.50 -10.74
N LEU A 228 -3.10 28.57 -10.23
CA LEU A 228 -3.39 28.37 -8.82
C LEU A 228 -3.23 26.88 -8.49
N LYS A 229 -2.88 26.58 -7.22
CA LYS A 229 -2.83 25.20 -6.74
C LYS A 229 -4.18 24.53 -6.95
N THR A 230 -4.20 23.54 -7.83
CA THR A 230 -5.43 22.92 -8.33
C THR A 230 -5.38 21.42 -8.07
N ARG A 231 -6.47 20.88 -7.52
CA ARG A 231 -6.61 19.43 -7.33
C ARG A 231 -6.99 18.78 -8.66
N VAL A 232 -6.08 18.00 -9.24
CA VAL A 232 -6.31 17.20 -10.44
C VAL A 232 -6.63 15.76 -10.03
N THR A 233 -7.76 15.24 -10.49
CA THR A 233 -8.26 13.89 -10.11
C THR A 233 -8.29 12.94 -11.29
N ARG A 234 -8.38 13.47 -12.52
CA ARG A 234 -8.46 12.69 -13.76
C ARG A 234 -7.85 13.48 -14.91
N MET A 235 -7.25 12.75 -15.84
CA MET A 235 -6.88 13.26 -17.16
C MET A 235 -7.46 12.36 -18.25
N GLY A 236 -7.70 12.93 -19.42
CA GLY A 236 -8.02 12.18 -20.63
C GLY A 236 -6.94 12.41 -21.67
N THR A 237 -6.61 11.37 -22.42
CA THR A 237 -5.74 11.45 -23.61
C THR A 237 -6.57 11.23 -24.87
N MET A 238 -6.04 11.66 -26.01
CA MET A 238 -6.67 11.42 -27.30
C MET A 238 -5.62 11.23 -28.38
N ARG A 239 -5.97 10.45 -29.40
CA ARG A 239 -5.19 10.37 -30.64
C ARG A 239 -5.40 11.62 -31.48
N ARG A 240 -4.43 11.93 -32.34
CA ARG A 240 -4.59 12.92 -33.40
C ARG A 240 -5.69 12.44 -34.36
N LYS A 241 -6.59 13.33 -34.79
CA LYS A 241 -7.71 12.95 -35.69
C LYS A 241 -7.31 12.96 -37.16
N THR A 242 -6.38 13.84 -37.54
CA THR A 242 -5.93 14.04 -38.93
C THR A 242 -4.90 13.04 -39.41
N LYS A 243 -4.17 12.38 -38.50
CA LYS A 243 -3.11 11.40 -38.78
C LYS A 243 -3.11 10.31 -37.73
N ASP A 244 -2.58 9.13 -38.08
CA ASP A 244 -2.55 7.96 -37.19
C ASP A 244 -1.40 8.03 -36.17
N HIS A 245 -1.40 9.08 -35.35
CA HIS A 245 -0.42 9.30 -34.28
C HIS A 245 -1.12 9.30 -32.93
N TRP A 246 -0.61 8.53 -31.98
CA TRP A 246 -1.10 8.50 -30.61
C TRP A 246 0.03 8.18 -29.63
N VAL A 247 -0.19 8.56 -28.37
CA VAL A 247 0.65 8.13 -27.26
C VAL A 247 -0.04 6.94 -26.62
N SER A 248 0.64 5.79 -26.59
CA SER A 248 0.13 4.57 -25.95
C SER A 248 0.38 4.54 -24.45
N GLU A 249 1.46 5.19 -24.01
CA GLU A 249 1.96 5.10 -22.63
C GLU A 249 2.56 6.43 -22.20
N TYR A 250 2.33 6.83 -20.95
CA TYR A 250 2.84 8.08 -20.38
C TYR A 250 2.90 7.97 -18.85
N PHE A 251 3.72 8.79 -18.21
CA PHE A 251 3.69 9.02 -16.76
C PHE A 251 3.32 10.48 -16.45
N LEU A 252 2.94 10.75 -15.22
CA LEU A 252 2.55 12.09 -14.77
C LEU A 252 3.50 12.62 -13.72
N GLN A 253 3.85 13.90 -13.86
CA GLN A 253 4.52 14.67 -12.81
C GLN A 253 3.68 15.88 -12.43
N TYR A 254 3.83 16.35 -11.19
CA TYR A 254 3.19 17.58 -10.71
C TYR A 254 4.15 18.43 -9.90
N SER A 255 3.96 19.75 -9.96
CA SER A 255 4.73 20.74 -9.21
C SER A 255 3.80 21.84 -8.67
N ASN A 256 4.20 22.46 -7.56
CA ASN A 256 3.54 23.65 -7.01
C ASN A 256 4.39 24.93 -7.16
N ASP A 257 5.58 24.82 -7.75
CA ASP A 257 6.58 25.89 -7.83
C ASP A 257 7.29 25.96 -9.20
N ASP A 258 6.91 25.09 -10.15
CA ASP A 258 7.51 24.94 -11.49
C ASP A 258 9.01 24.57 -11.47
N ILE A 259 9.52 24.19 -10.31
CA ILE A 259 10.94 23.89 -10.08
C ILE A 259 11.09 22.45 -9.60
N THR A 260 10.30 22.07 -8.60
CA THR A 260 10.31 20.74 -7.98
C THR A 260 9.15 19.94 -8.52
N TRP A 261 9.45 18.85 -9.24
CA TRP A 261 8.45 17.97 -9.84
C TRP A 261 8.40 16.63 -9.12
N HIS A 262 7.19 16.17 -8.82
CA HIS A 262 6.90 14.93 -8.13
C HIS A 262 6.19 13.96 -9.09
N ASP A 263 6.62 12.70 -9.10
CA ASP A 263 5.95 11.64 -9.86
C ASP A 263 4.58 11.30 -9.23
N TYR A 264 3.54 11.18 -10.05
CA TYR A 264 2.21 10.77 -9.60
C TYR A 264 2.15 9.25 -9.40
N LEU A 265 1.72 8.83 -8.21
CA LEU A 265 1.61 7.44 -7.82
C LEU A 265 0.14 7.00 -7.79
N GLU A 266 -0.19 5.89 -8.46
CA GLU A 266 -1.46 5.16 -8.35
C GLU A 266 -1.19 3.83 -7.65
N ASN A 267 -1.86 3.59 -6.50
CA ASN A 267 -1.62 2.42 -5.65
C ASN A 267 -0.15 2.23 -5.20
N GLY A 268 0.61 3.33 -5.07
CA GLY A 268 2.02 3.29 -4.68
C GLY A 268 3.00 3.02 -5.81
N GLN A 269 2.53 2.85 -7.05
CA GLN A 269 3.35 2.71 -8.25
C GLN A 269 3.16 3.93 -9.15
N VAL A 270 4.18 4.33 -9.91
CA VAL A 270 4.03 5.41 -10.89
C VAL A 270 2.98 5.00 -11.91
N LYS A 271 1.95 5.83 -12.12
CA LYS A 271 0.92 5.55 -13.13
C LYS A 271 1.51 5.77 -14.53
N GLY A 272 1.62 4.70 -15.31
CA GLY A 272 2.32 4.68 -16.60
C GLY A 272 3.23 3.46 -16.71
N CYS A 273 3.59 3.02 -17.91
CA CYS A 273 4.17 1.70 -18.11
C CYS A 273 5.54 1.47 -17.45
N ASP A 274 5.75 0.21 -17.07
CA ASP A 274 7.05 -0.43 -16.93
C ASP A 274 7.79 -0.34 -18.28
N ILE A 275 8.81 0.51 -18.35
CA ILE A 275 9.77 0.47 -19.45
C ILE A 275 10.75 -0.67 -19.12
N PRO A 276 10.86 -1.73 -19.94
CA PRO A 276 11.80 -2.82 -19.69
C PRO A 276 13.23 -2.27 -19.61
N GLY A 277 13.88 -2.46 -18.46
CA GLY A 277 15.21 -1.93 -18.17
C GLY A 277 15.26 -0.47 -17.66
N SER A 278 14.13 0.17 -17.37
CA SER A 278 14.09 1.50 -16.75
C SER A 278 14.00 1.42 -15.21
N PRO A 279 14.75 2.25 -14.47
CA PRO A 279 14.70 2.33 -13.01
C PRO A 279 13.40 2.95 -12.44
N ALA A 280 12.28 2.96 -13.16
CA ALA A 280 11.03 3.59 -12.70
C ALA A 280 10.49 3.06 -11.36
N ASN A 281 10.79 1.79 -11.01
CA ASN A 281 10.45 1.17 -9.72
C ASN A 281 11.59 1.26 -8.68
N CYS A 282 12.68 1.98 -8.99
CA CYS A 282 13.90 2.05 -8.20
C CYS A 282 14.28 3.49 -7.85
N ILE A 283 13.32 4.29 -7.43
CA ILE A 283 13.50 5.73 -7.15
C ILE A 283 13.01 6.12 -5.75
N SER A 284 12.85 5.13 -4.87
CA SER A 284 12.46 5.37 -3.48
C SER A 284 13.59 6.05 -2.73
N PRO A 285 13.31 6.96 -1.79
CA PRO A 285 14.35 7.50 -0.90
C PRO A 285 14.97 6.34 -0.12
N LEU A 286 16.31 6.33 -0.02
CA LEU A 286 17.04 5.27 0.69
C LEU A 286 17.15 5.55 2.19
N GLY A 287 16.85 6.78 2.62
CA GLY A 287 16.55 7.06 4.01
C GLY A 287 17.47 8.04 4.72
N LEU A 288 18.16 8.93 3.99
CA LEU A 288 18.91 10.01 4.63
C LEU A 288 17.96 10.98 5.33
N GLU A 289 16.87 11.40 4.70
CA GLU A 289 15.89 12.31 5.28
C GLU A 289 15.09 11.64 6.40
N SER A 290 14.60 10.42 6.15
CA SER A 290 13.72 9.69 7.08
C SER A 290 14.43 9.20 8.34
N GLY A 291 15.75 9.04 8.29
CA GLY A 291 16.54 8.44 9.37
C GLY A 291 16.70 6.92 9.27
N GLU A 292 16.15 6.27 8.24
CA GLU A 292 16.37 4.84 8.01
C GLU A 292 17.84 4.51 7.74
N ILE A 293 18.56 5.37 7.03
CA ILE A 293 20.03 5.36 7.08
C ILE A 293 20.41 6.02 8.41
N THR A 294 20.85 5.23 9.39
CA THR A 294 21.14 5.73 10.75
C THR A 294 22.43 6.56 10.79
N ASP A 295 22.67 7.31 11.87
CA ASP A 295 23.91 8.10 12.01
C ASP A 295 25.17 7.21 12.03
N ALA A 296 25.05 5.98 12.54
CA ALA A 296 26.14 5.01 12.54
C ALA A 296 26.56 4.57 11.11
N ALA A 297 25.69 4.79 10.11
CA ALA A 297 25.97 4.51 8.71
C ALA A 297 26.70 5.66 8.00
N LEU A 298 26.89 6.80 8.67
CA LEU A 298 27.45 8.01 8.09
C LEU A 298 28.83 8.27 8.68
N THR A 299 29.83 8.40 7.83
CA THR A 299 31.21 8.75 8.20
C THR A 299 31.75 9.83 7.26
N HIS A 300 32.89 10.41 7.58
CA HIS A 300 33.57 11.35 6.69
C HIS A 300 35.10 11.24 6.86
N SER A 301 35.86 11.82 5.95
CA SER A 301 37.33 11.87 6.01
C SER A 301 37.89 12.89 7.01
N LEU A 302 37.04 13.76 7.55
CA LEU A 302 37.45 14.87 8.43
C LEU A 302 37.84 14.36 9.82
N PRO A 303 38.69 15.11 10.56
CA PRO A 303 39.04 14.76 11.93
C PRO A 303 37.83 14.85 12.87
N SER A 304 37.86 14.10 13.97
CA SER A 304 36.75 13.97 14.92
C SER A 304 36.32 15.27 15.61
N ASN A 305 37.18 16.29 15.60
CA ASN A 305 36.91 17.63 16.14
C ASN A 305 36.40 18.62 15.07
N SER A 306 35.99 18.15 13.90
CA SER A 306 35.39 18.99 12.85
C SER A 306 34.09 19.65 13.32
N ASP A 307 33.88 20.90 12.91
CA ASP A 307 32.64 21.66 13.21
C ASP A 307 31.41 21.11 12.47
N THR A 308 31.64 20.33 11.40
CA THR A 308 30.57 19.62 10.70
C THR A 308 30.55 18.15 11.10
N LYS A 309 29.37 17.54 11.04
CA LYS A 309 29.18 16.12 11.33
C LYS A 309 28.56 15.39 10.13
N PRO A 310 28.81 14.08 9.95
CA PRO A 310 28.24 13.33 8.85
C PRO A 310 26.70 13.44 8.76
N GLU A 311 25.99 13.40 9.88
CA GLU A 311 24.52 13.49 9.93
C GLU A 311 23.95 14.86 9.49
N TYR A 312 24.80 15.87 9.33
CA TYR A 312 24.38 17.17 8.77
C TYR A 312 24.12 17.12 7.27
N ILE A 313 24.40 15.98 6.61
CA ILE A 313 24.06 15.74 5.21
C ILE A 313 22.57 15.49 4.99
N ARG A 314 21.76 15.20 6.00
CA ARG A 314 20.37 14.76 5.78
C ARG A 314 19.52 15.86 5.13
N LEU A 315 18.76 15.53 4.07
CA LEU A 315 17.81 16.43 3.42
C LEU A 315 16.84 17.03 4.45
N HIS A 316 16.46 18.29 4.27
CA HIS A 316 15.54 19.02 5.16
C HIS A 316 15.93 19.12 6.65
N ASN A 317 17.08 18.58 7.06
CA ASN A 317 17.57 18.70 8.43
C ASN A 317 17.92 20.16 8.75
N ASN A 318 17.45 20.65 9.91
CA ASN A 318 17.63 22.03 10.35
C ASN A 318 18.88 22.17 11.23
N VAL A 319 20.05 22.25 10.59
CA VAL A 319 21.34 22.43 11.26
C VAL A 319 21.49 23.90 11.65
N LYS A 320 21.41 24.21 12.95
CA LYS A 320 21.36 25.59 13.47
C LYS A 320 22.70 26.32 13.49
N ASN A 321 23.79 25.58 13.66
CA ASN A 321 25.13 26.16 13.78
C ASN A 321 25.85 26.10 12.43
N PHE A 322 26.73 27.07 12.18
CA PHE A 322 27.65 27.02 11.04
C PHE A 322 28.43 25.69 11.08
N PRO A 323 28.60 24.95 9.96
CA PRO A 323 28.35 25.37 8.56
C PRO A 323 26.94 25.09 8.01
N TYR A 324 25.94 24.81 8.85
CA TYR A 324 24.53 24.63 8.47
C TYR A 324 24.20 23.42 7.57
N GLY A 325 25.16 22.52 7.39
CA GLY A 325 25.06 21.29 6.61
C GLY A 325 26.39 20.55 6.65
N TRP A 326 26.55 19.50 5.85
CA TRP A 326 27.86 18.86 5.70
C TRP A 326 28.81 19.75 4.90
N TYR A 327 30.07 19.86 5.34
CA TYR A 327 31.07 20.78 4.74
C TYR A 327 32.51 20.21 4.80
N PRO A 328 33.17 19.92 3.66
CA PRO A 328 34.54 19.43 3.60
C PRO A 328 35.58 20.53 3.83
N SER A 329 36.78 20.16 4.27
CA SER A 329 37.90 21.09 4.48
C SER A 329 38.82 21.21 3.27
N SER A 330 38.82 20.20 2.40
CA SER A 330 39.51 20.14 1.12
C SER A 330 38.67 19.43 0.06
N PRO A 331 38.93 19.61 -1.25
CA PRO A 331 38.23 18.88 -2.31
C PRO A 331 38.39 17.35 -2.27
N ASP A 332 39.42 16.85 -1.58
CA ASP A 332 39.67 15.42 -1.40
C ASP A 332 38.87 14.82 -0.24
N ASP A 333 38.21 15.66 0.56
CA ASP A 333 37.37 15.20 1.65
C ASP A 333 36.04 14.66 1.15
N TYR A 334 35.57 13.61 1.81
CA TYR A 334 34.33 12.93 1.46
C TYR A 334 33.44 12.69 2.66
N LEU A 335 32.13 12.65 2.40
CA LEU A 335 31.17 11.96 3.24
C LEU A 335 30.96 10.56 2.69
N GLN A 336 30.90 9.57 3.56
CA GLN A 336 30.66 8.18 3.20
C GLN A 336 29.35 7.68 3.85
N ILE A 337 28.56 6.98 3.07
CA ILE A 337 27.32 6.30 3.46
C ILE A 337 27.55 4.80 3.32
N ASP A 338 27.30 4.03 4.39
CA ASP A 338 27.13 2.57 4.33
C ASP A 338 25.64 2.23 4.32
N PHE A 339 25.12 1.67 3.22
CA PHE A 339 23.72 1.29 3.13
C PHE A 339 23.38 0.01 3.93
N GLY A 340 24.38 -0.68 4.50
CA GLY A 340 24.27 -1.96 5.23
C GLY A 340 24.06 -3.17 4.33
N SER A 341 23.51 -2.97 3.14
CA SER A 341 23.26 -3.95 2.08
C SER A 341 23.42 -3.31 0.71
N LEU A 342 23.57 -4.13 -0.34
CA LEU A 342 23.68 -3.66 -1.71
C LEU A 342 22.40 -2.93 -2.16
N ARG A 343 22.56 -1.70 -2.61
CA ARG A 343 21.51 -0.84 -3.18
C ARG A 343 21.82 -0.54 -4.63
N ARG A 344 20.78 -0.44 -5.45
CA ARG A 344 20.87 0.21 -6.76
C ARG A 344 20.54 1.68 -6.57
N VAL A 345 21.51 2.55 -6.80
CA VAL A 345 21.37 4.01 -6.68
C VAL A 345 21.04 4.57 -8.06
N THR A 346 20.02 5.42 -8.13
CA THR A 346 19.48 5.93 -9.41
C THR A 346 19.43 7.45 -9.48
N ARG A 347 19.28 8.13 -8.34
CA ARG A 347 19.19 9.60 -8.27
C ARG A 347 19.73 10.11 -6.92
N MET A 348 20.03 11.40 -6.85
CA MET A 348 20.37 12.07 -5.60
C MET A 348 19.80 13.49 -5.62
N SER A 349 19.09 13.87 -4.55
CA SER A 349 18.65 15.25 -4.35
C SER A 349 19.63 15.97 -3.45
N THR A 350 19.88 17.25 -3.72
CA THR A 350 20.76 18.10 -2.91
C THR A 350 20.12 19.45 -2.61
N MET A 351 20.40 19.99 -1.43
CA MET A 351 20.05 21.35 -1.01
C MET A 351 21.30 22.06 -0.50
N GLY A 352 21.22 23.38 -0.36
CA GLY A 352 22.20 24.10 0.45
C GLY A 352 22.09 23.75 1.94
N GLY A 353 22.96 24.34 2.75
CA GLY A 353 22.79 24.37 4.20
C GLY A 353 21.49 25.07 4.62
N THR A 354 21.15 25.03 5.91
CA THR A 354 19.94 25.67 6.48
C THR A 354 19.75 27.11 5.99
N TYR A 355 20.85 27.86 5.87
CA TYR A 355 20.86 29.14 5.17
C TYR A 355 21.29 28.94 3.72
N SER A 356 20.41 29.30 2.79
CA SER A 356 20.56 29.00 1.36
C SER A 356 21.70 29.72 0.64
N PHE A 357 22.44 30.59 1.34
CA PHE A 357 23.67 31.22 0.84
C PHE A 357 24.85 30.23 0.75
N PHE A 358 24.80 29.11 1.48
CA PHE A 358 25.83 28.07 1.45
C PHE A 358 25.30 26.86 0.67
N TYR A 359 25.78 26.63 -0.56
CA TYR A 359 25.32 25.52 -1.39
C TYR A 359 26.38 25.05 -2.37
N VAL A 360 26.29 23.79 -2.74
CA VAL A 360 27.25 23.14 -3.63
C VAL A 360 26.69 23.09 -5.05
N LYS A 361 27.41 23.67 -6.01
CA LYS A 361 26.99 23.70 -7.42
C LYS A 361 27.29 22.40 -8.15
N LEU A 362 28.39 21.75 -7.82
CA LEU A 362 28.87 20.54 -8.46
C LEU A 362 29.45 19.60 -7.41
N TYR A 363 29.16 18.32 -7.55
CA TYR A 363 29.69 17.27 -6.67
C TYR A 363 30.00 16.01 -7.47
N GLU A 364 30.86 15.19 -6.88
CA GLU A 364 31.35 13.94 -7.43
C GLU A 364 30.95 12.78 -6.52
N LEU A 365 30.72 11.62 -7.12
CA LEU A 365 30.41 10.40 -6.41
C LEU A 365 31.50 9.37 -6.66
N LYS A 366 31.86 8.62 -5.61
CA LYS A 366 32.54 7.33 -5.75
C LYS A 366 31.70 6.27 -5.07
N TYR A 367 31.70 5.06 -5.60
CA TYR A 367 30.92 3.98 -5.03
C TYR A 367 31.75 2.72 -4.89
N SER A 368 31.35 1.85 -3.97
CA SER A 368 32.07 0.62 -3.66
C SER A 368 31.10 -0.48 -3.21
N LEU A 369 31.47 -1.72 -3.53
CA LEU A 369 30.77 -2.92 -3.10
C LEU A 369 31.30 -3.42 -1.75
N ASP A 370 32.58 -3.17 -1.44
CA ASP A 370 33.35 -3.78 -0.36
C ASP A 370 33.96 -2.76 0.63
N GLY A 371 33.88 -1.46 0.33
CA GLY A 371 34.48 -0.38 1.11
C GLY A 371 35.99 -0.23 0.91
N MET A 372 36.63 -1.13 0.15
CA MET A 372 38.07 -1.16 -0.12
C MET A 372 38.38 -0.67 -1.53
N THR A 373 37.67 -1.20 -2.52
CA THR A 373 37.84 -0.88 -3.94
C THR A 373 36.78 0.13 -4.35
N TRP A 374 37.21 1.30 -4.81
CA TRP A 374 36.33 2.42 -5.14
C TRP A 374 36.32 2.71 -6.62
N VAL A 375 35.13 2.92 -7.17
CA VAL A 375 34.90 3.29 -8.57
C VAL A 375 34.39 4.73 -8.63
N ASP A 376 35.01 5.55 -9.47
CA ASP A 376 34.54 6.90 -9.75
C ASP A 376 33.25 6.85 -10.57
N TYR A 377 32.23 7.59 -10.15
CA TYR A 377 31.05 7.80 -11.00
C TYR A 377 31.43 8.74 -12.15
N ARG A 378 31.07 8.34 -13.37
CA ARG A 378 31.60 8.91 -14.63
C ARG A 378 31.37 10.41 -14.83
N GLU A 379 30.36 10.98 -14.20
CA GLU A 379 29.92 12.36 -14.41
C GLU A 379 29.88 13.14 -13.10
N LYS A 380 30.25 14.42 -13.16
CA LYS A 380 29.95 15.37 -12.07
C LYS A 380 28.46 15.69 -12.09
N LEU A 381 27.86 15.78 -10.92
CA LEU A 381 26.44 16.03 -10.76
C LEU A 381 26.19 17.48 -10.38
N ASN A 382 25.10 18.04 -10.90
CA ASN A 382 24.69 19.40 -10.61
C ASN A 382 23.90 19.45 -9.30
N GLY A 383 24.32 20.35 -8.40
CA GLY A 383 23.51 20.80 -7.27
C GLY A 383 22.81 22.12 -7.58
N PRO A 384 22.35 22.86 -6.56
CA PRO A 384 21.69 24.15 -6.76
C PRO A 384 22.57 25.17 -7.50
N LYS A 385 21.98 25.95 -8.40
CA LYS A 385 22.67 26.98 -9.20
C LYS A 385 22.63 28.36 -8.57
N SER A 386 21.70 28.58 -7.62
CA SER A 386 21.51 29.86 -6.95
C SER A 386 21.04 29.70 -5.50
N ASN A 387 21.17 30.76 -4.70
CA ASN A 387 20.67 30.78 -3.32
C ASN A 387 19.14 30.60 -3.24
N LYS A 388 18.39 30.92 -4.30
CA LYS A 388 16.94 30.71 -4.34
C LYS A 388 16.62 29.22 -4.52
N GLU A 389 17.38 28.56 -5.37
CA GLU A 389 17.23 27.13 -5.67
C GLU A 389 17.73 26.27 -4.50
N ALA A 390 18.79 26.71 -3.80
CA ALA A 390 19.37 26.02 -2.65
C ALA A 390 18.43 25.88 -1.43
N VAL A 391 17.30 26.60 -1.42
CA VAL A 391 16.23 26.45 -0.42
C VAL A 391 15.48 25.12 -0.60
N TYR A 392 15.46 24.58 -1.82
CA TYR A 392 14.71 23.39 -2.21
C TYR A 392 15.63 22.21 -2.51
N ALA A 393 15.04 21.02 -2.63
CA ALA A 393 15.74 19.81 -3.04
C ALA A 393 15.90 19.77 -4.55
N VAL A 394 17.14 19.84 -5.03
CA VAL A 394 17.52 19.78 -6.44
C VAL A 394 17.91 18.35 -6.79
N LEU A 395 17.08 17.71 -7.62
CA LEU A 395 17.27 16.33 -8.05
C LEU A 395 18.28 16.22 -9.19
N ALA A 396 19.33 15.44 -9.00
CA ALA A 396 20.21 14.95 -10.04
C ALA A 396 19.85 13.50 -10.38
N LYS A 397 19.47 13.25 -11.63
CA LYS A 397 19.29 11.89 -12.16
C LYS A 397 20.67 11.35 -12.57
N LEU A 398 20.97 10.13 -12.16
CA LEU A 398 22.17 9.45 -12.65
C LEU A 398 21.90 8.95 -14.06
N ALA A 399 22.75 9.36 -15.00
CA ALA A 399 22.69 8.86 -16.38
C ALA A 399 22.88 7.34 -16.47
N GLU A 400 23.69 6.76 -15.56
CA GLU A 400 23.81 5.31 -15.38
C GLU A 400 23.65 4.95 -13.90
N PRO A 401 22.53 4.34 -13.49
CA PRO A 401 22.40 3.75 -12.17
C PRO A 401 23.51 2.74 -11.87
N PHE A 402 23.97 2.69 -10.62
CA PHE A 402 25.01 1.76 -10.18
C PHE A 402 24.57 0.97 -8.94
N VAL A 403 25.19 -0.20 -8.73
CA VAL A 403 24.99 -1.00 -7.52
C VAL A 403 26.16 -0.74 -6.57
N ALA A 404 25.85 -0.48 -5.30
CA ALA A 404 26.85 -0.21 -4.26
C ALA A 404 26.32 -0.55 -2.87
N ARG A 405 27.22 -0.90 -1.95
CA ARG A 405 26.95 -0.84 -0.51
C ARG A 405 27.41 0.49 0.07
N TYR A 406 28.53 1.01 -0.44
CA TYR A 406 29.12 2.25 0.04
C TYR A 406 29.08 3.34 -1.02
N LEU A 407 28.72 4.54 -0.61
CA LEU A 407 28.72 5.74 -1.46
C LEU A 407 29.56 6.82 -0.78
N ARG A 408 30.48 7.43 -1.53
CA ARG A 408 31.21 8.63 -1.14
C ARG A 408 30.75 9.82 -1.96
N ILE A 409 30.54 10.94 -1.29
CA ILE A 409 30.17 12.23 -1.88
C ILE A 409 31.32 13.19 -1.65
N PHE A 410 31.83 13.78 -2.73
CA PHE A 410 32.90 14.76 -2.75
C PHE A 410 32.38 16.08 -3.29
N HIS A 411 32.82 17.20 -2.72
CA HIS A 411 32.63 18.51 -3.32
C HIS A 411 33.70 19.50 -2.87
N ASP A 412 33.76 20.66 -3.53
CA ASP A 412 34.76 21.68 -3.22
C ASP A 412 34.55 22.24 -1.80
N ALA A 413 35.65 22.34 -1.04
CA ALA A 413 35.72 22.97 0.27
C ALA A 413 35.61 24.50 0.20
N LYS A 414 35.65 25.10 -1.00
CA LYS A 414 35.29 26.49 -1.23
C LYS A 414 33.88 26.57 -1.79
N GLY A 415 32.91 26.90 -0.93
CA GLY A 415 31.70 27.57 -1.41
C GLY A 415 30.35 26.98 -1.05
N GLY A 416 30.22 26.02 -0.14
CA GLY A 416 28.89 25.67 0.36
C GLY A 416 28.81 24.45 1.25
N ALA A 417 27.75 24.40 2.04
CA ALA A 417 27.36 23.20 2.78
C ALA A 417 26.31 22.44 1.97
N MET A 418 26.26 21.12 2.14
CA MET A 418 25.34 20.23 1.44
C MET A 418 24.41 19.52 2.43
N ARG A 419 23.13 19.42 2.03
CA ARG A 419 22.18 18.42 2.51
C ARG A 419 21.67 17.61 1.32
N ALA A 420 21.30 16.35 1.49
CA ALA A 420 21.03 15.42 0.42
C ALA A 420 20.09 14.26 0.82
N GLU A 421 19.47 13.67 -0.19
CA GLU A 421 18.77 12.37 -0.14
C GLU A 421 19.25 11.54 -1.33
N VAL A 422 19.42 10.24 -1.12
CA VAL A 422 19.80 9.29 -2.18
C VAL A 422 18.59 8.45 -2.52
N TYR A 423 18.34 8.22 -3.81
CA TYR A 423 17.20 7.44 -4.29
C TYR A 423 17.65 6.16 -4.98
N GLY A 424 16.86 5.12 -4.83
CA GLY A 424 17.20 3.80 -5.31
C GLY A 424 16.22 2.72 -4.89
N CYS A 425 16.75 1.49 -4.84
CA CYS A 425 16.06 0.29 -4.34
C CYS A 425 17.10 -0.75 -3.90
N PHE A 426 16.64 -1.91 -3.45
CA PHE A 426 17.51 -3.07 -3.25
C PHE A 426 18.15 -3.50 -4.57
N ALA A 427 19.42 -3.90 -4.54
CA ALA A 427 20.14 -4.31 -5.74
C ALA A 427 19.60 -5.63 -6.34
N GLU A 428 19.24 -6.57 -5.47
CA GLU A 428 18.51 -7.77 -5.82
C GLU A 428 17.03 -7.54 -5.50
N GLU A 429 16.16 -7.90 -6.45
CA GLU A 429 14.72 -7.79 -6.24
C GLU A 429 14.31 -8.60 -5.02
N LEU A 430 13.57 -7.96 -4.11
CA LEU A 430 12.87 -8.69 -3.07
C LEU A 430 11.90 -9.62 -3.80
N PRO A 431 11.89 -10.92 -3.50
CA PRO A 431 10.92 -11.78 -4.15
C PRO A 431 9.51 -11.35 -3.70
N PRO A 432 8.47 -11.68 -4.47
CA PRO A 432 7.11 -11.25 -4.20
C PRO A 432 6.60 -11.97 -2.96
N TYR A 433 6.92 -11.43 -1.79
CA TYR A 433 6.64 -12.02 -0.50
C TYR A 433 5.68 -11.13 0.24
N ASP A 434 4.39 -11.46 0.13
CA ASP A 434 3.39 -10.98 1.07
C ASP A 434 3.00 -12.13 2.00
N GLY A 435 2.96 -11.86 3.31
CA GLY A 435 2.30 -12.73 4.30
C GLY A 435 3.10 -13.82 5.04
N VAL A 436 4.41 -14.01 4.84
CA VAL A 436 5.19 -15.04 5.61
C VAL A 436 6.06 -14.41 6.68
N SER A 437 5.54 -14.37 7.92
CA SER A 437 6.16 -13.67 9.07
C SER A 437 7.53 -14.21 9.51
N MET A 438 7.89 -15.44 9.12
CA MET A 438 9.15 -16.08 9.51
C MET A 438 10.28 -15.91 8.49
N TYR A 439 10.00 -15.29 7.34
CA TYR A 439 11.02 -15.03 6.35
C TYR A 439 11.73 -13.71 6.63
N ALA A 440 13.05 -13.74 6.53
CA ALA A 440 13.87 -12.55 6.45
C ALA A 440 14.95 -12.77 5.39
N ARG A 441 15.24 -11.74 4.59
CA ARG A 441 16.24 -11.81 3.52
C ARG A 441 17.64 -12.03 4.08
N ARG A 442 17.92 -11.49 5.28
CA ARG A 442 19.09 -11.81 6.09
C ARG A 442 18.64 -12.38 7.43
N SER A 443 19.17 -13.54 7.78
CA SER A 443 18.88 -14.18 9.06
C SER A 443 20.04 -15.05 9.54
N PHE A 444 20.02 -15.38 10.83
CA PHE A 444 20.89 -16.40 11.38
C PHE A 444 20.15 -17.27 12.40
N LEU A 445 20.64 -18.48 12.60
CA LEU A 445 20.13 -19.42 13.59
C LEU A 445 21.29 -20.22 14.16
N LEU A 446 21.34 -20.37 15.48
CA LEU A 446 22.21 -21.33 16.14
C LEU A 446 21.34 -22.44 16.72
N ASP A 447 21.61 -23.68 16.32
CA ASP A 447 21.11 -24.84 17.04
C ASP A 447 22.09 -25.17 18.17
N PRO A 448 21.71 -24.97 19.44
CA PRO A 448 22.63 -25.04 20.56
C PRO A 448 22.88 -26.49 21.01
N VAL A 449 22.18 -27.49 20.46
CA VAL A 449 22.41 -28.91 20.79
C VAL A 449 23.40 -29.53 19.79
N THR A 450 23.28 -29.14 18.53
CA THR A 450 24.21 -29.58 17.47
C THR A 450 25.40 -28.64 17.27
N ASP A 451 25.42 -27.51 18.00
CA ASP A 451 26.39 -26.41 17.88
C ASP A 451 26.51 -25.86 16.44
N ARG A 452 25.52 -26.14 15.59
CA ARG A 452 25.54 -25.74 14.17
C ARG A 452 24.92 -24.36 14.00
N PHE A 453 25.72 -23.47 13.46
CA PHE A 453 25.34 -22.12 13.11
C PHE A 453 24.92 -22.07 11.64
N TYR A 454 23.78 -21.47 11.37
CA TYR A 454 23.23 -21.22 10.04
C TYR A 454 23.15 -19.72 9.82
N VAL A 455 23.55 -19.27 8.63
CA VAL A 455 23.40 -17.89 8.18
C VAL A 455 22.77 -17.88 6.81
N CYS A 456 21.81 -17.00 6.59
CA CYS A 456 21.14 -16.86 5.31
C CYS A 456 21.19 -15.42 4.84
N MET A 457 21.52 -15.25 3.56
CA MET A 457 21.34 -14.05 2.79
C MET A 457 20.80 -14.44 1.42
N TYR A 458 19.57 -14.02 1.12
CA TYR A 458 18.94 -14.30 -0.17
C TYR A 458 19.84 -13.90 -1.35
N THR A 459 19.83 -14.73 -2.39
CA THR A 459 20.39 -14.46 -3.72
C THR A 459 19.35 -14.79 -4.78
N SER A 460 19.25 -13.97 -5.84
CA SER A 460 18.40 -14.30 -7.00
C SER A 460 18.97 -15.43 -7.87
N GLU A 461 20.27 -15.72 -7.74
CA GLU A 461 20.95 -16.76 -8.52
C GLU A 461 20.48 -18.16 -8.10
N LEU A 462 19.92 -18.92 -9.05
CA LEU A 462 19.29 -20.22 -8.77
C LEU A 462 20.27 -21.32 -8.37
N ILE A 463 21.54 -21.17 -8.75
CA ILE A 463 22.61 -22.16 -8.51
C ILE A 463 23.46 -21.82 -7.27
N GLU A 464 23.37 -20.58 -6.79
CA GLU A 464 24.06 -20.16 -5.57
C GLU A 464 23.21 -20.48 -4.35
N SER A 465 23.85 -20.91 -3.26
CA SER A 465 23.13 -21.07 -2.00
C SER A 465 22.88 -19.73 -1.34
N SER A 466 21.65 -19.54 -0.85
CA SER A 466 21.32 -18.40 0.01
C SER A 466 21.72 -18.65 1.47
N CYS A 467 22.01 -19.89 1.86
CA CYS A 467 22.22 -20.26 3.25
C CYS A 467 23.47 -21.12 3.41
N PHE A 468 24.26 -20.83 4.42
CA PHE A 468 25.46 -21.57 4.77
C PHE A 468 25.38 -22.01 6.23
N SER A 469 26.03 -23.13 6.53
CA SER A 469 26.14 -23.63 7.90
C SER A 469 27.57 -23.99 8.26
N THR A 470 27.90 -23.87 9.54
CA THR A 470 29.22 -24.20 10.08
C THR A 470 29.08 -24.61 11.54
N THR A 471 30.08 -25.33 12.07
CA THR A 471 30.21 -25.66 13.49
C THR A 471 31.46 -25.03 14.13
N ASP A 472 32.39 -24.52 13.31
CA ASP A 472 33.71 -24.04 13.76
C ASP A 472 34.08 -22.66 13.21
N GLY A 473 33.35 -22.13 12.22
CA GLY A 473 33.63 -20.86 11.56
C GLY A 473 34.77 -20.93 10.55
N VAL A 474 35.30 -22.13 10.29
CA VAL A 474 36.37 -22.38 9.33
C VAL A 474 35.79 -23.09 8.11
N GLU A 475 35.08 -24.19 8.32
CA GLU A 475 34.43 -24.94 7.24
C GLU A 475 32.96 -24.52 7.12
N TRP A 476 32.59 -24.08 5.92
CA TRP A 476 31.25 -23.64 5.58
C TRP A 476 30.61 -24.58 4.57
N ILE A 477 29.45 -25.12 4.94
CA ILE A 477 28.67 -26.05 4.13
C ILE A 477 27.47 -25.28 3.56
N ALA A 478 27.38 -25.21 2.24
CA ALA A 478 26.24 -24.64 1.55
C ALA A 478 24.98 -25.51 1.78
N VAL A 479 23.89 -24.88 2.20
CA VAL A 479 22.56 -25.51 2.19
C VAL A 479 22.08 -25.62 0.73
N GLN A 480 21.17 -26.53 0.42
CA GLN A 480 20.69 -26.70 -0.96
C GLN A 480 20.17 -25.38 -1.57
N PRO A 481 20.57 -25.00 -2.81
CA PRO A 481 20.28 -23.67 -3.41
C PRO A 481 18.80 -23.28 -3.50
N PHE A 482 17.89 -24.25 -3.52
CA PHE A 482 16.46 -23.96 -3.56
C PHE A 482 15.90 -23.49 -2.21
N ILE A 483 16.59 -23.78 -1.10
CA ILE A 483 16.28 -23.28 0.23
C ILE A 483 16.91 -21.90 0.38
N ILE A 484 16.06 -20.90 0.55
CA ILE A 484 16.46 -19.50 0.59
C ILE A 484 16.58 -18.93 1.99
N SER A 485 15.98 -19.60 2.99
CA SER A 485 16.02 -19.19 4.38
C SER A 485 15.83 -20.41 5.27
N VAL A 486 16.72 -20.60 6.24
CA VAL A 486 16.51 -21.47 7.39
C VAL A 486 15.72 -20.66 8.42
N THR A 487 14.53 -21.13 8.81
CA THR A 487 13.56 -20.34 9.59
C THR A 487 13.48 -20.80 11.04
N ALA A 488 13.74 -22.08 11.33
CA ALA A 488 13.72 -22.61 12.68
C ALA A 488 14.50 -23.93 12.81
N SER A 489 14.84 -24.29 14.06
CA SER A 489 15.31 -25.61 14.46
C SER A 489 14.50 -26.13 15.64
N ASN A 490 14.18 -27.43 15.63
CA ASN A 490 13.79 -28.20 16.80
C ASN A 490 14.96 -29.13 17.20
N PRO A 491 15.74 -28.75 18.22
CA PRO A 491 16.90 -29.53 18.64
C PRO A 491 16.57 -30.93 19.17
N SER A 492 15.41 -31.11 19.81
CA SER A 492 14.98 -32.39 20.40
C SER A 492 14.65 -33.43 19.34
N LEU A 493 14.11 -32.98 18.21
CA LEU A 493 13.82 -33.84 17.06
C LEU A 493 14.98 -33.92 16.07
N LYS A 494 16.03 -33.11 16.25
CA LYS A 494 17.11 -32.90 15.28
C LYS A 494 16.56 -32.52 13.90
N GLU A 495 15.56 -31.63 13.90
CA GLU A 495 14.89 -31.18 12.69
C GLU A 495 15.16 -29.69 12.47
N ILE A 496 15.51 -29.31 11.24
CA ILE A 496 15.56 -27.90 10.83
C ILE A 496 14.52 -27.62 9.76
N TYR A 497 14.08 -26.38 9.71
CA TYR A 497 13.00 -25.92 8.86
C TYR A 497 13.48 -24.76 7.99
N GLY A 498 13.00 -24.72 6.76
CA GLY A 498 13.40 -23.71 5.79
C GLY A 498 12.31 -23.42 4.77
N LEU A 499 12.54 -22.38 3.99
CA LEU A 499 11.65 -21.91 2.95
C LEU A 499 12.32 -22.02 1.59
N ASP A 500 11.54 -22.34 0.57
CA ASP A 500 11.95 -22.19 -0.82
C ASP A 500 11.51 -20.83 -1.42
N ARG A 501 11.89 -20.57 -2.67
CA ARG A 501 11.54 -19.34 -3.41
C ARG A 501 10.04 -19.10 -3.60
N ARG A 502 9.21 -20.13 -3.42
CA ARG A 502 7.74 -20.06 -3.49
C ARG A 502 7.11 -20.00 -2.10
N MET A 503 7.93 -19.80 -1.06
CA MET A 503 7.54 -19.83 0.34
C MET A 503 6.91 -21.13 0.82
N ASN A 504 7.21 -22.26 0.18
CA ASN A 504 6.83 -23.55 0.76
C ASN A 504 7.77 -23.89 1.91
N PHE A 505 7.20 -24.47 2.96
CA PHE A 505 7.99 -24.98 4.08
C PHE A 505 8.63 -26.32 3.73
N HIS A 506 9.90 -26.45 4.10
CA HIS A 506 10.66 -27.68 4.00
C HIS A 506 11.23 -28.05 5.35
N ARG A 507 11.47 -29.34 5.53
CA ARG A 507 12.08 -29.92 6.72
C ARG A 507 13.28 -30.78 6.34
N SER A 508 14.36 -30.66 7.10
CA SER A 508 15.53 -31.53 7.07
C SER A 508 15.71 -32.23 8.42
N ARG A 509 16.24 -33.46 8.38
CA ARG A 509 16.57 -34.31 9.56
C ARG A 509 18.06 -34.63 9.65
N ASP A 510 18.84 -34.04 8.77
CA ASP A 510 20.26 -34.29 8.53
C ASP A 510 20.99 -32.94 8.40
N SER A 511 20.58 -31.97 9.22
CA SER A 511 21.25 -30.65 9.33
C SER A 511 21.36 -29.88 8.01
N GLY A 512 20.42 -30.09 7.09
CA GLY A 512 20.31 -29.36 5.83
C GLY A 512 20.86 -30.08 4.60
N GLU A 513 21.31 -31.32 4.72
CA GLU A 513 21.78 -32.12 3.58
C GLU A 513 20.64 -32.54 2.66
N SER A 514 19.51 -32.99 3.20
CA SER A 514 18.31 -33.34 2.45
C SER A 514 17.05 -32.67 3.01
N TRP A 515 16.17 -32.27 2.11
CA TRP A 515 14.99 -31.49 2.42
C TRP A 515 13.74 -32.17 1.85
N ARG A 516 12.65 -32.14 2.62
CA ARG A 516 11.33 -32.57 2.19
C ARG A 516 10.34 -31.47 2.43
N GLN A 517 9.54 -31.15 1.40
CA GLN A 517 8.45 -30.21 1.53
C GLN A 517 7.43 -30.75 2.56
N ILE A 518 6.93 -29.86 3.40
CA ILE A 518 5.92 -30.13 4.43
C ILE A 518 4.74 -29.19 4.23
N THR A 519 3.58 -29.57 4.76
CA THR A 519 2.37 -28.74 4.72
C THR A 519 2.42 -27.62 5.76
N ASP A 520 1.78 -26.49 5.49
CA ASP A 520 1.64 -25.37 6.44
C ASP A 520 1.04 -25.81 7.77
N GLY A 521 0.06 -26.74 7.76
CA GLY A 521 -0.55 -27.27 8.98
C GLY A 521 0.44 -28.04 9.86
N TYR A 522 1.39 -28.77 9.26
CA TYR A 522 2.48 -29.43 10.00
C TYR A 522 3.40 -28.38 10.62
N PHE A 523 3.86 -27.41 9.80
CA PHE A 523 4.77 -26.38 10.27
C PHE A 523 4.15 -25.52 11.39
N ASN A 524 2.91 -25.09 11.23
CA ASN A 524 2.18 -24.31 12.24
C ASN A 524 2.01 -25.06 13.55
N LYS A 525 1.85 -26.39 13.51
CA LYS A 525 1.85 -27.22 14.72
C LYS A 525 3.22 -27.17 15.41
N THR A 526 4.30 -27.30 14.64
CA THR A 526 5.67 -27.19 15.17
C THR A 526 5.94 -25.81 15.80
N LEU A 527 5.36 -24.73 15.28
CA LEU A 527 5.51 -23.39 15.87
C LEU A 527 4.94 -23.26 17.29
N THR A 528 4.07 -24.18 17.71
CA THR A 528 3.51 -24.21 19.07
C THR A 528 4.38 -25.02 20.05
N GLU A 529 5.44 -25.67 19.58
CA GLU A 529 6.33 -26.46 20.42
C GLU A 529 7.27 -25.55 21.23
N THR A 530 7.41 -25.83 22.52
CA THR A 530 8.17 -25.00 23.47
C THR A 530 9.68 -25.01 23.26
N GLN A 531 10.20 -25.95 22.48
CA GLN A 531 11.64 -26.15 22.24
C GLN A 531 12.10 -25.64 20.88
N LEU A 532 11.21 -24.96 20.12
CA LEU A 532 11.55 -24.44 18.81
C LEU A 532 12.39 -23.17 18.90
N ILE A 533 13.53 -23.17 18.21
CA ILE A 533 14.43 -22.02 18.10
C ILE A 533 14.18 -21.38 16.74
N LYS A 534 13.76 -20.12 16.73
CA LYS A 534 13.49 -19.37 15.49
C LYS A 534 14.75 -18.65 15.03
N ALA A 535 14.90 -18.54 13.72
CA ALA A 535 15.93 -17.71 13.13
C ALA A 535 15.70 -16.25 13.50
N LYS A 536 16.78 -15.53 13.75
CA LYS A 536 16.78 -14.10 14.05
C LYS A 536 16.98 -13.34 12.75
N ALA A 537 16.06 -12.44 12.43
CA ALA A 537 16.16 -11.55 11.27
C ALA A 537 17.20 -10.44 11.54
N LEU A 538 17.90 -10.03 10.49
CA LEU A 538 18.77 -8.86 10.53
C LEU A 538 18.14 -7.68 9.78
N PRO A 539 18.25 -6.45 10.29
CA PRO A 539 17.90 -5.26 9.53
C PRO A 539 18.77 -5.11 8.28
N GLU A 540 18.16 -4.70 7.16
CA GLU A 540 18.87 -4.50 5.89
C GLU A 540 19.84 -3.31 5.89
N ASN A 541 19.64 -2.37 6.81
CA ASN A 541 20.44 -1.19 7.05
C ASN A 541 21.42 -1.37 8.23
N LEU A 542 21.68 -2.62 8.67
CA LEU A 542 22.62 -2.88 9.75
C LEU A 542 24.06 -2.61 9.29
N VAL A 543 24.74 -1.70 10.00
CA VAL A 543 26.10 -1.23 9.68
C VAL A 543 27.11 -1.46 10.82
N SER A 544 26.71 -2.11 11.91
CA SER A 544 27.59 -2.30 13.06
C SER A 544 28.81 -3.16 12.68
N GLU A 545 29.98 -2.79 13.19
CA GLU A 545 31.21 -3.56 12.98
C GLU A 545 31.20 -4.86 13.78
N ILE A 546 30.76 -4.79 15.03
CA ILE A 546 30.70 -5.92 15.97
C ILE A 546 29.25 -6.32 16.31
N PRO A 547 29.02 -7.57 16.75
CA PRO A 547 27.71 -8.02 17.20
C PRO A 547 27.20 -7.24 18.41
N THR A 548 25.91 -6.95 18.43
CA THR A 548 25.18 -6.34 19.56
C THR A 548 24.25 -7.36 20.21
N GLY A 549 23.80 -7.10 21.44
CA GLY A 549 23.18 -8.11 22.32
C GLY A 549 22.22 -9.10 21.65
N GLU A 550 21.16 -8.61 21.01
CA GLU A 550 20.13 -9.47 20.40
C GLU A 550 20.62 -10.29 19.20
N LEU A 551 21.71 -9.87 18.56
CA LEU A 551 22.33 -10.49 17.40
C LEU A 551 23.44 -11.48 17.79
N THR A 552 23.34 -12.09 18.97
CA THR A 552 24.23 -13.15 19.46
C THR A 552 23.47 -14.41 19.85
N ALA A 553 24.17 -15.55 19.86
CA ALA A 553 23.68 -16.83 20.34
C ALA A 553 24.86 -17.67 20.89
N VAL A 554 24.60 -18.52 21.89
CA VAL A 554 25.64 -19.32 22.56
C VAL A 554 25.39 -20.80 22.34
N ALA A 555 26.45 -21.52 21.98
CA ALA A 555 26.46 -22.97 21.77
C ALA A 555 26.57 -23.70 23.11
N ASN A 556 25.78 -24.76 23.35
CA ASN A 556 25.76 -25.40 24.67
C ASN A 556 27.00 -26.25 24.93
N SER A 557 27.49 -26.98 23.92
CA SER A 557 28.52 -27.98 24.15
C SER A 557 29.91 -27.36 24.28
N THR A 558 30.18 -26.33 23.47
CA THR A 558 31.48 -25.65 23.42
C THR A 558 31.53 -24.36 24.24
N GLY A 559 30.38 -23.76 24.59
CA GLY A 559 30.32 -22.41 25.16
C GLY A 559 30.72 -21.30 24.18
N THR A 560 30.87 -21.63 22.89
CA THR A 560 31.20 -20.68 21.83
C THR A 560 30.04 -19.73 21.60
N THR A 561 30.32 -18.43 21.58
CA THR A 561 29.32 -17.41 21.26
C THR A 561 29.46 -17.02 19.80
N TRP A 562 28.36 -17.15 19.06
CA TRP A 562 28.21 -16.65 17.70
C TRP A 562 27.53 -15.29 17.71
N GLY A 563 27.90 -14.44 16.78
CA GLY A 563 27.28 -13.13 16.62
C GLY A 563 27.30 -12.67 15.17
N VAL A 564 26.36 -11.79 14.84
CA VAL A 564 26.31 -11.17 13.51
C VAL A 564 26.27 -9.65 13.62
N SER A 565 26.88 -8.99 12.64
CA SER A 565 26.95 -7.54 12.53
C SER A 565 26.69 -7.09 11.08
N GLY A 566 26.71 -5.78 10.82
CA GLY A 566 26.70 -5.26 9.45
C GLY A 566 27.95 -5.67 8.66
N HIS A 567 29.07 -5.85 9.35
CA HIS A 567 30.34 -6.28 8.75
C HIS A 567 30.33 -7.77 8.36
N GLY A 568 29.76 -8.64 9.20
CA GLY A 568 29.80 -10.08 8.92
C GLY A 568 29.33 -10.97 10.05
N ILE A 569 29.83 -12.20 10.02
CA ILE A 569 29.63 -13.26 11.00
C ILE A 569 30.86 -13.34 11.88
N HIS A 570 30.64 -13.35 13.19
CA HIS A 570 31.68 -13.34 14.20
C HIS A 570 31.54 -14.53 15.15
N VAL A 571 32.68 -14.97 15.67
CA VAL A 571 32.76 -16.00 16.70
C VAL A 571 33.59 -15.50 17.88
N MET A 572 33.19 -15.87 19.08
CA MET A 572 33.93 -15.67 20.33
C MET A 572 34.00 -17.01 21.05
N THR A 573 35.21 -17.57 21.11
CA THR A 573 35.46 -18.86 21.78
C THR A 573 35.26 -18.76 23.28
N ALA A 574 34.91 -19.88 23.93
CA ALA A 574 34.71 -19.92 25.37
C ALA A 574 35.93 -19.41 26.14
N GLY A 575 35.71 -18.46 27.05
CA GLY A 575 36.77 -17.81 27.83
C GLY A 575 37.48 -16.65 27.13
N SER A 576 37.25 -16.45 25.83
CA SER A 576 37.66 -15.23 25.13
C SER A 576 36.76 -14.05 25.50
N LYS A 577 37.25 -12.84 25.26
CA LYS A 577 36.48 -11.58 25.32
C LYS A 577 36.47 -10.82 24.00
N ALA A 578 37.09 -11.38 22.95
CA ALA A 578 37.28 -10.73 21.67
C ALA A 578 36.53 -11.49 20.57
N TRP A 579 35.85 -10.74 19.70
CA TRP A 579 35.22 -11.25 18.49
C TRP A 579 36.25 -11.49 17.39
N SER A 580 36.10 -12.59 16.67
CA SER A 580 36.84 -12.88 15.44
C SER A 580 35.87 -12.96 14.27
N LEU A 581 36.15 -12.23 13.18
CA LEU A 581 35.38 -12.30 11.95
C LEU A 581 35.68 -13.61 11.22
N VAL A 582 34.64 -14.39 10.93
CA VAL A 582 34.74 -15.73 10.31
C VAL A 582 33.99 -15.84 8.98
N GLY A 583 33.26 -14.81 8.60
CA GLY A 583 32.62 -14.69 7.30
C GLY A 583 32.08 -13.28 7.09
N THR A 584 31.98 -12.86 5.83
CA THR A 584 31.37 -11.58 5.45
C THR A 584 30.03 -11.85 4.79
N TRP A 585 29.14 -10.86 4.83
CA TRP A 585 27.95 -10.88 3.98
C TRP A 585 28.40 -10.76 2.52
N LYS A 586 27.66 -11.34 1.59
CA LYS A 586 27.96 -11.25 0.15
C LYS A 586 28.12 -9.77 -0.24
N CYS A 587 29.37 -9.38 -0.45
CA CYS A 587 29.87 -8.17 -1.07
C CYS A 587 30.92 -8.64 -2.08
N CYS A 588 30.79 -8.23 -3.33
CA CYS A 588 31.52 -8.82 -4.46
C CYS A 588 33.03 -8.54 -4.36
N GLY A 589 33.83 -9.58 -4.15
CA GLY A 589 35.29 -9.49 -4.20
C GLY A 589 36.00 -10.67 -3.55
N GLN A 590 36.03 -11.79 -4.30
CA GLN A 590 36.60 -13.12 -3.99
C GLN A 590 35.85 -13.98 -2.98
#